data_AF-A0A0F9BS07-F1
#
_entry.id   AF-A0A0F9BS07-F1
#
_cell.length_a   1.000
_cell.length_b   1.000
_cell.length_c   1.000
_cell.angle_alpha   90.00
_cell.angle_beta   90.00
_cell.angle_gamma   90.00
#
_symmetry.space_group_name_H-M   'P 1'
#
loop_
_entity.id
_entity.type
_entity.pdbx_description
1 polymer ?
#
loop_
_entity_poly.entity_id
_entity_poly.type
_entity_poly.pdbx_seq_one_letter_code
_entity_poly.pdbx_strand_id
1 'polypeptide(L)'
;LSTGQLTVMIHSGSRGLGHQVCTDYLREMGTKKIAGGFEMPDKQLACTPLESDTGKRYLGAMAAAANFGLANRQAIAHWVRESFSTLFGADSKDLGMSLIYDISHNVAQFENHEVDGVRTDLCVHRKGATRAFGPGQPEVPEIYRSVGQPVIIPGDMGRASWMLVGQPESMQRAFGSSCHGAGRVMSRTAAVKHAQGRRIDEELAQQGIVVRCRSWKGLAEEQPAAYKDVNQVVDVVHRAGLAKKVARLRPIGVVKG
;
A
#
# COMPACT_ATOMS: atom_id res chain seq x y z
N LEU A 1 17.90 -8.88 3.57
CA LEU A 1 18.16 -7.96 2.44
C LEU A 1 19.64 -7.61 2.46
N SER A 2 20.31 -7.70 1.32
CA SER A 2 21.70 -7.28 1.16
C SER A 2 21.87 -6.33 -0.02
N THR A 3 22.92 -5.52 -0.01
CA THR A 3 23.25 -4.62 -1.13
C THR A 3 23.48 -5.45 -2.40
N GLY A 4 22.88 -5.02 -3.51
CA GLY A 4 22.95 -5.73 -4.80
C GLY A 4 21.94 -6.87 -4.95
N GLN A 5 21.18 -7.22 -3.91
CA GLN A 5 20.14 -8.24 -4.01
C GLN A 5 18.99 -7.78 -4.91
N LEU A 6 18.57 -8.65 -5.83
CA LEU A 6 17.36 -8.45 -6.63
C LEU A 6 16.12 -8.82 -5.81
N THR A 7 15.09 -7.99 -5.91
CA THR A 7 13.79 -8.22 -5.27
C THR A 7 12.67 -7.90 -6.25
N VAL A 8 11.51 -8.55 -6.08
CA VAL A 8 10.29 -8.23 -6.84
C VAL A 8 9.26 -7.61 -5.91
N MET A 9 8.68 -6.48 -6.31
CA MET A 9 7.59 -5.81 -5.59
C MET A 9 6.29 -5.94 -6.38
N ILE A 10 5.25 -6.46 -5.73
CA ILE A 10 3.92 -6.59 -6.31
C ILE A 10 3.00 -5.55 -5.67
N HIS A 11 2.58 -4.55 -6.45
CA HIS A 11 1.63 -3.54 -6.00
C HIS A 11 0.30 -3.69 -6.73
N SER A 12 -0.63 -4.42 -6.12
CA SER A 12 -1.97 -4.65 -6.66
C SER A 12 -3.00 -4.80 -5.53
N GLY A 13 -4.25 -4.53 -5.85
CA GLY A 13 -5.37 -4.56 -4.89
C GLY A 13 -6.47 -5.52 -5.30
N SER A 14 -7.67 -5.26 -4.82
CA SER A 14 -8.89 -6.05 -5.01
C SER A 14 -9.53 -5.94 -6.40
N ARG A 15 -8.82 -5.35 -7.37
CA ARG A 15 -9.32 -5.06 -8.73
C ARG A 15 -10.69 -4.33 -8.67
N GLY A 16 -11.59 -4.64 -9.60
CA GLY A 16 -12.93 -4.01 -9.65
C GLY A 16 -13.84 -4.36 -8.46
N LEU A 17 -13.63 -5.51 -7.81
CA LEU A 17 -14.51 -5.98 -6.74
C LEU A 17 -14.54 -5.01 -5.55
N GLY A 18 -13.38 -4.65 -5.01
CA GLY A 18 -13.35 -3.72 -3.86
C GLY A 18 -13.79 -2.30 -4.22
N HIS A 19 -13.59 -1.86 -5.47
CA HIS A 19 -14.14 -0.59 -5.95
C HIS A 19 -15.67 -0.62 -5.93
N GLN A 20 -16.27 -1.72 -6.41
CA GLN A 20 -17.72 -1.86 -6.42
C GLN A 20 -18.30 -1.95 -5.02
N VAL A 21 -17.70 -2.76 -4.13
CA VAL A 21 -18.08 -2.82 -2.71
C VAL A 21 -18.08 -1.42 -2.08
N CYS A 22 -17.00 -0.64 -2.27
CA CYS A 22 -16.94 0.73 -1.77
C CYS A 22 -18.07 1.61 -2.33
N THR A 23 -18.33 1.53 -3.63
CA THR A 23 -19.38 2.30 -4.32
C THR A 23 -20.78 1.97 -3.77
N ASP A 24 -21.07 0.69 -3.57
CA ASP A 24 -22.38 0.23 -3.11
C ASP A 24 -22.68 0.71 -1.68
N TYR A 25 -21.70 0.58 -0.79
CA TYR A 25 -21.87 0.99 0.61
C TYR A 25 -21.83 2.52 0.79
N LEU A 26 -21.06 3.27 -0.01
CA LEU A 26 -21.14 4.74 -0.01
C LEU A 26 -22.52 5.22 -0.43
N ARG A 27 -23.14 4.59 -1.43
CA ARG A 27 -24.50 4.89 -1.85
C ARG A 27 -25.51 4.59 -0.74
N GLU A 28 -25.37 3.45 -0.06
CA GLU A 28 -26.26 3.09 1.05
C GLU A 28 -26.11 4.07 2.22
N MET A 29 -24.88 4.32 2.69
CA MET A 29 -24.60 5.20 3.83
C MET A 29 -24.99 6.66 3.54
N GLY A 30 -24.75 7.15 2.33
CA GLY A 30 -25.05 8.55 1.95
C GLY A 30 -26.54 8.90 1.94
N THR A 31 -27.43 7.91 2.00
CA THR A 31 -28.89 8.11 2.05
C THR A 31 -29.49 7.97 3.45
N LYS A 32 -28.73 7.44 4.40
CA LYS A 32 -29.22 7.19 5.77
C LYS A 32 -28.93 8.37 6.68
N LYS A 33 -29.94 8.79 7.44
CA LYS A 33 -29.71 9.69 8.59
C LYS A 33 -28.98 8.90 9.67
N ILE A 34 -27.92 9.49 10.22
CA ILE A 34 -27.18 8.90 11.33
C ILE A 34 -27.96 9.19 12.61
N ALA A 35 -28.15 8.18 13.45
CA ALA A 35 -28.83 8.33 14.74
C ALA A 35 -28.12 9.37 15.62
N GLY A 36 -28.88 10.05 16.49
CA GLY A 36 -28.32 11.07 17.37
C GLY A 36 -28.10 12.44 16.72
N GLY A 37 -28.68 12.68 15.53
CA GLY A 37 -28.66 14.01 14.90
C GLY A 37 -27.30 14.40 14.31
N PHE A 38 -26.40 13.44 14.10
CA PHE A 38 -25.10 13.72 13.48
C PHE A 38 -25.29 14.18 12.02
N GLU A 39 -24.92 15.42 11.75
CA GLU A 39 -24.90 15.99 10.40
C GLU A 39 -23.53 15.81 9.77
N MET A 40 -23.53 15.29 8.54
CA MET A 40 -22.27 15.09 7.83
C MET A 40 -21.73 16.40 7.28
N PRO A 41 -20.47 16.76 7.61
CA PRO A 41 -19.88 18.02 7.15
C PRO A 41 -19.60 17.99 5.64
N ASP A 42 -19.43 16.81 5.04
CA ASP A 42 -19.29 16.61 3.60
C ASP A 42 -19.97 15.30 3.19
N LYS A 43 -20.63 15.28 2.02
CA LYS A 43 -21.26 14.07 1.46
C LYS A 43 -20.25 12.96 1.18
N GLN A 44 -19.00 13.30 0.90
CA GLN A 44 -17.89 12.37 0.68
C GLN A 44 -17.42 11.68 1.96
N LEU A 45 -17.86 12.14 3.14
CA LEU A 45 -17.57 11.54 4.43
C LEU A 45 -18.66 10.56 4.89
N ALA A 46 -19.44 10.02 3.93
CA ALA A 46 -20.48 9.04 4.18
C ALA A 46 -20.04 7.91 5.12
N CYS A 47 -20.71 7.83 6.27
CA CYS A 47 -20.37 6.90 7.34
C CYS A 47 -21.63 6.35 8.04
N THR A 48 -21.42 5.35 8.89
CA THR A 48 -22.48 4.74 9.71
C THR A 48 -21.86 4.15 10.98
N PRO A 49 -22.60 4.04 12.09
CA PRO A 49 -22.08 3.35 13.29
C PRO A 49 -21.64 1.92 12.97
N LEU A 50 -20.49 1.49 13.50
CA LEU A 50 -19.92 0.16 13.24
C LEU A 50 -20.88 -0.97 13.60
N GLU A 51 -21.65 -0.80 14.69
CA GLU A 51 -22.60 -1.78 15.19
C GLU A 51 -23.92 -1.85 14.42
N SER A 52 -24.18 -0.90 13.52
CA SER A 52 -25.36 -0.92 12.67
C SER A 52 -25.30 -2.09 11.68
N ASP A 53 -26.47 -2.52 11.18
CA ASP A 53 -26.56 -3.56 10.16
C ASP A 53 -25.74 -3.22 8.91
N THR A 54 -25.75 -1.95 8.49
CA THR A 54 -24.94 -1.48 7.35
C THR A 54 -23.45 -1.53 7.67
N GLY A 55 -23.05 -1.13 8.88
CA GLY A 55 -21.65 -1.17 9.33
C GLY A 55 -21.10 -2.60 9.33
N LYS A 56 -21.81 -3.53 9.96
CA LYS A 56 -21.46 -4.95 10.01
C LYS A 56 -21.36 -5.58 8.61
N ARG A 57 -22.35 -5.31 7.76
CA ARG A 57 -22.35 -5.79 6.37
C ARG A 57 -21.19 -5.20 5.55
N TYR A 58 -20.92 -3.90 5.70
CA TYR A 58 -19.80 -3.24 5.04
C TYR A 58 -18.46 -3.85 5.46
N LEU A 59 -18.24 -4.03 6.77
CA LEU A 59 -17.00 -4.60 7.30
C LEU A 59 -16.77 -6.03 6.76
N GLY A 60 -17.83 -6.86 6.72
CA GLY A 60 -17.77 -8.18 6.10
C GLY A 60 -17.43 -8.14 4.60
N ALA A 61 -18.07 -7.23 3.84
CA ALA A 61 -17.80 -7.07 2.41
C ALA A 61 -16.40 -6.51 2.13
N MET A 62 -15.91 -5.57 2.95
CA MET A 62 -14.56 -5.04 2.89
C MET A 62 -13.53 -6.13 3.19
N ALA A 63 -13.77 -6.97 4.20
CA ALA A 63 -12.90 -8.12 4.51
C ALA A 63 -12.86 -9.11 3.34
N ALA A 64 -14.00 -9.40 2.70
CA ALA A 64 -14.03 -10.22 1.48
C ALA A 64 -13.22 -9.59 0.34
N ALA A 65 -13.32 -8.26 0.14
CA ALA A 65 -12.53 -7.56 -0.86
C ALA A 65 -11.02 -7.56 -0.54
N ALA A 66 -10.65 -7.44 0.74
CA ALA A 66 -9.25 -7.56 1.19
C ALA A 66 -8.69 -8.97 0.94
N ASN A 67 -9.47 -10.01 1.25
CA ASN A 67 -9.12 -11.41 0.96
C ASN A 67 -8.94 -11.66 -0.54
N PHE A 68 -9.81 -11.09 -1.38
CA PHE A 68 -9.64 -11.14 -2.83
C PHE A 68 -8.33 -10.43 -3.26
N GLY A 69 -8.01 -9.29 -2.66
CA GLY A 69 -6.74 -8.59 -2.91
C GLY A 69 -5.51 -9.43 -2.53
N LEU A 70 -5.56 -10.14 -1.41
CA LEU A 70 -4.50 -11.06 -0.98
C LEU A 70 -4.37 -12.25 -1.94
N ALA A 71 -5.48 -12.90 -2.29
CA ALA A 71 -5.50 -14.02 -3.24
C ALA A 71 -4.93 -13.60 -4.62
N ASN A 72 -5.30 -12.41 -5.09
CA ASN A 72 -4.76 -11.84 -6.32
C ASN A 72 -3.23 -11.66 -6.24
N ARG A 73 -2.69 -11.09 -5.15
CA ARG A 73 -1.24 -10.95 -4.99
C ARG A 73 -0.53 -12.29 -4.86
N GLN A 74 -1.15 -13.27 -4.21
CA GLN A 74 -0.61 -14.62 -4.10
C GLN A 74 -0.50 -15.31 -5.47
N ALA A 75 -1.53 -15.19 -6.32
CA ALA A 75 -1.49 -15.70 -7.69
C ALA A 75 -0.39 -15.02 -8.53
N ILE A 76 -0.29 -13.68 -8.44
CA ILE A 76 0.79 -12.94 -9.11
C ILE A 76 2.18 -13.40 -8.62
N ALA A 77 2.35 -13.61 -7.31
CA ALA A 77 3.62 -14.08 -6.74
C ALA A 77 4.00 -15.47 -7.25
N HIS A 78 3.02 -16.35 -7.45
CA HIS A 78 3.26 -17.65 -8.07
C HIS A 78 3.77 -17.52 -9.52
N TRP A 79 3.09 -16.73 -10.36
CA TRP A 79 3.54 -16.52 -11.76
C TRP A 79 4.88 -15.80 -11.87
N VAL A 80 5.19 -14.90 -10.94
CA VAL A 80 6.53 -14.29 -10.84
C VAL A 80 7.59 -15.37 -10.60
N ARG A 81 7.35 -16.29 -9.66
CA ARG A 81 8.26 -17.40 -9.39
C ARG A 81 8.43 -18.29 -10.62
N GLU A 82 7.34 -18.68 -11.28
CA GLU A 82 7.40 -19.49 -12.51
C GLU A 82 8.18 -18.80 -13.64
N SER A 83 8.01 -17.49 -13.80
CA SER A 83 8.74 -16.70 -14.80
C SER A 83 10.25 -16.73 -14.53
N PHE A 84 10.66 -16.55 -13.28
CA PHE A 84 12.07 -16.62 -12.89
C PHE A 84 12.62 -18.04 -13.00
N SER A 85 11.87 -19.05 -12.57
CA SER A 85 12.28 -20.45 -12.71
C SER A 85 12.51 -20.86 -14.15
N THR A 86 11.61 -20.43 -15.05
CA THR A 86 11.74 -20.69 -16.49
C THR A 86 12.96 -20.01 -17.08
N LEU A 87 13.19 -18.74 -16.73
CA LEU A 87 14.30 -17.95 -17.27
C LEU A 87 15.68 -18.46 -16.81
N PHE A 88 15.81 -18.83 -15.53
CA PHE A 88 17.08 -19.23 -14.94
C PHE A 88 17.30 -20.74 -14.89
N GLY A 89 16.30 -21.55 -15.26
CA GLY A 89 16.39 -23.01 -15.24
C GLY A 89 16.57 -23.60 -13.84
N ALA A 90 16.03 -22.95 -12.80
CA ALA A 90 16.18 -23.36 -11.39
C ALA A 90 14.85 -23.22 -10.62
N ASP A 91 14.66 -24.00 -9.56
CA ASP A 91 13.46 -23.87 -8.73
C ASP A 91 13.45 -22.52 -7.99
N SER A 92 12.26 -21.96 -7.77
CA SER A 92 12.10 -20.67 -7.08
C SER A 92 12.65 -20.68 -5.65
N LYS A 93 12.70 -21.85 -4.99
CA LYS A 93 13.33 -22.05 -3.68
C LYS A 93 14.85 -21.92 -3.76
N ASP A 94 15.47 -22.51 -4.79
CA ASP A 94 16.92 -22.44 -5.02
C ASP A 94 17.35 -21.02 -5.39
N LEU A 95 16.47 -20.28 -6.09
CA LEU A 95 16.60 -18.86 -6.37
C LEU A 95 16.32 -17.96 -5.13
N GLY A 96 15.95 -18.55 -3.99
CA GLY A 96 15.69 -17.82 -2.74
C GLY A 96 14.47 -16.90 -2.77
N MET A 97 13.46 -17.19 -3.60
CA MET A 97 12.29 -16.33 -3.82
C MET A 97 11.22 -16.44 -2.71
N SER A 98 11.61 -16.18 -1.47
CA SER A 98 10.73 -16.13 -0.30
C SER A 98 9.98 -14.79 -0.20
N LEU A 99 8.77 -14.84 0.37
CA LEU A 99 8.01 -13.62 0.66
C LEU A 99 8.63 -12.92 1.86
N ILE A 100 9.06 -11.66 1.68
CA ILE A 100 9.52 -10.83 2.80
C ILE A 100 8.31 -10.42 3.66
N TYR A 101 7.34 -9.73 3.05
CA TYR A 101 6.13 -9.30 3.73
C TYR A 101 5.05 -8.90 2.70
N ASP A 102 3.78 -8.97 3.10
CA ASP A 102 2.64 -8.45 2.34
C ASP A 102 1.86 -7.49 3.25
N ILE A 103 1.55 -6.29 2.74
CA ILE A 103 0.88 -5.24 3.50
C ILE A 103 -0.19 -4.51 2.70
N SER A 104 -1.35 -4.29 3.34
CA SER A 104 -2.43 -3.48 2.81
C SER A 104 -2.29 -2.01 3.23
N HIS A 105 -2.78 -1.11 2.39
CA HIS A 105 -2.75 0.34 2.64
C HIS A 105 -4.10 1.05 2.43
N ASN A 106 -5.13 0.28 2.13
CA ASN A 106 -6.53 0.71 2.02
C ASN A 106 -7.39 -0.34 2.72
N VAL A 107 -7.56 -0.20 4.03
CA VAL A 107 -8.27 -1.17 4.87
C VAL A 107 -8.70 -0.49 6.18
N ALA A 108 -9.81 -0.96 6.76
CA ALA A 108 -10.14 -0.69 8.16
C ALA A 108 -9.96 -1.97 8.98
N GLN A 109 -9.35 -1.88 10.16
CA GLN A 109 -9.05 -3.05 10.99
C GLN A 109 -9.38 -2.75 12.45
N PHE A 110 -9.92 -3.75 13.16
CA PHE A 110 -10.06 -3.66 14.61
C PHE A 110 -8.70 -3.94 15.26
N GLU A 111 -8.25 -2.98 16.06
CA GLU A 111 -6.94 -3.02 16.71
C GLU A 111 -7.04 -2.44 18.12
N ASN A 112 -6.27 -2.99 19.06
CA ASN A 112 -6.22 -2.49 20.42
C ASN A 112 -5.08 -1.49 20.58
N HIS A 113 -5.41 -0.25 20.93
CA HIS A 113 -4.46 0.85 21.12
C HIS A 113 -4.66 1.52 22.47
N GLU A 114 -3.67 2.27 22.92
CA GLU A 114 -3.81 3.13 24.10
C GLU A 114 -4.38 4.49 23.68
N VAL A 115 -5.45 4.92 24.33
CA VAL A 115 -6.08 6.24 24.16
C VAL A 115 -6.22 6.83 25.55
N ASP A 116 -5.57 7.97 25.81
CA ASP A 116 -5.56 8.64 27.11
C ASP A 116 -5.19 7.70 28.28
N GLY A 117 -4.23 6.81 28.06
CA GLY A 117 -3.76 5.82 29.05
C GLY A 117 -4.64 4.57 29.19
N VAL A 118 -5.70 4.44 28.39
CA VAL A 118 -6.64 3.31 28.45
C VAL A 118 -6.57 2.46 27.19
N ARG A 119 -6.43 1.14 27.37
CA ARG A 119 -6.51 0.18 26.27
C ARG A 119 -7.92 0.17 25.69
N THR A 120 -8.03 0.53 24.41
CA THR A 120 -9.28 0.74 23.70
C THR A 120 -9.27 -0.02 22.38
N ASP A 121 -10.35 -0.72 22.07
CA ASP A 121 -10.54 -1.34 20.77
C ASP A 121 -11.04 -0.30 19.76
N LEU A 122 -10.26 -0.10 18.70
CA LEU A 122 -10.52 0.90 17.67
C LEU A 122 -10.69 0.24 16.31
N CYS A 123 -11.61 0.77 15.50
CA CYS A 123 -11.62 0.49 14.06
C CYS A 123 -10.71 1.50 13.35
N VAL A 124 -9.45 1.13 13.15
CA VAL A 124 -8.43 2.00 12.55
C VAL A 124 -8.59 1.99 11.03
N HIS A 125 -8.96 3.15 10.47
CA HIS A 125 -9.15 3.34 9.04
C HIS A 125 -7.84 3.83 8.39
N ARG A 126 -7.29 3.04 7.47
CA ARG A 126 -6.09 3.42 6.70
C ARG A 126 -6.44 3.55 5.23
N LYS A 127 -6.23 4.74 4.66
CA LYS A 127 -6.38 5.03 3.23
C LYS A 127 -5.12 5.74 2.74
N GLY A 128 -4.33 5.06 1.92
CA GLY A 128 -2.99 5.54 1.55
C GLY A 128 -2.01 5.57 2.73
N ALA A 129 -2.23 4.73 3.74
CA ALA A 129 -1.38 4.59 4.92
C ALA A 129 -1.20 3.09 5.22
N THR A 130 -0.06 2.70 5.77
CA THR A 130 0.25 1.31 6.10
C THR A 130 0.26 1.09 7.60
N ARG A 131 0.01 -0.15 8.04
CA ARG A 131 0.29 -0.56 9.42
C ARG A 131 1.80 -0.63 9.64
N ALA A 132 2.28 -0.17 10.78
CA ALA A 132 3.69 0.00 11.12
C ALA A 132 3.94 -0.40 12.57
N PHE A 133 3.44 -1.55 13.00
CA PHE A 133 3.59 -2.03 14.37
C PHE A 133 5.05 -2.12 14.80
N GLY A 134 5.35 -1.59 15.98
CA GLY A 134 6.69 -1.56 16.54
C GLY A 134 7.21 -2.95 16.97
N PRO A 135 8.46 -3.01 17.45
CA PRO A 135 9.01 -4.23 18.05
C PRO A 135 8.14 -4.76 19.21
N GLY A 136 8.14 -6.08 19.39
CA GLY A 136 7.44 -6.77 20.48
C GLY A 136 5.95 -7.03 20.25
N GLN A 137 5.34 -6.42 19.22
CA GLN A 137 3.91 -6.59 18.96
C GLN A 137 3.56 -8.04 18.57
N PRO A 138 2.53 -8.66 19.17
CA PRO A 138 2.23 -10.08 18.96
C PRO A 138 1.76 -10.38 17.53
N GLU A 139 1.14 -9.42 16.84
CA GLU A 139 0.67 -9.54 15.45
C GLU A 139 1.81 -9.48 14.42
N VAL A 140 3.02 -9.12 14.85
CA VAL A 140 4.20 -9.15 13.99
C VAL A 140 4.76 -10.58 13.97
N PRO A 141 5.01 -11.16 12.78
CA PRO A 141 5.60 -12.49 12.68
C PRO A 141 6.89 -12.59 13.50
N GLU A 142 7.09 -13.73 14.15
CA GLU A 142 8.16 -13.95 15.11
C GLU A 142 9.55 -13.55 14.58
N ILE A 143 9.85 -13.90 13.33
CA ILE A 143 11.11 -13.58 12.65
C ILE A 143 11.39 -12.07 12.52
N TYR A 144 10.36 -11.22 12.66
CA TYR A 144 10.47 -9.75 12.61
C TYR A 144 10.13 -9.08 13.94
N ARG A 145 9.62 -9.84 14.92
CA ARG A 145 9.06 -9.26 16.15
C ARG A 145 10.07 -8.42 16.93
N SER A 146 11.34 -8.80 16.94
CA SER A 146 12.41 -8.05 17.62
C SER A 146 12.78 -6.72 16.94
N VAL A 147 12.46 -6.56 15.66
CA VAL A 147 12.83 -5.37 14.86
C VAL A 147 11.64 -4.50 14.46
N GLY A 148 10.42 -5.03 14.60
CA GLY A 148 9.17 -4.38 14.21
C GLY A 148 8.67 -4.85 12.85
N GLN A 149 7.42 -4.49 12.54
CA GLN A 149 6.75 -4.91 11.31
C GLN A 149 7.45 -4.34 10.07
N PRO A 150 7.74 -5.14 9.03
CA PRO A 150 8.16 -4.61 7.74
C PRO A 150 7.10 -3.65 7.15
N VAL A 151 7.54 -2.49 6.68
CA VAL A 151 6.72 -1.46 6.04
C VAL A 151 7.25 -1.23 4.64
N ILE A 152 6.41 -1.51 3.63
CA ILE A 152 6.79 -1.45 2.22
C ILE A 152 6.22 -0.17 1.61
N ILE A 153 7.12 0.69 1.11
CA ILE A 153 6.77 1.95 0.47
C ILE A 153 7.09 1.86 -1.02
N PRO A 154 6.10 1.51 -1.88
CA PRO A 154 6.26 1.64 -3.32
C PRO A 154 6.60 3.08 -3.72
N GLY A 155 7.64 3.20 -4.52
CA GLY A 155 7.93 4.41 -5.28
C GLY A 155 7.07 4.52 -6.55
N ASP A 156 7.45 5.45 -7.42
CA ASP A 156 6.97 5.49 -8.79
C ASP A 156 7.91 4.70 -9.74
N MET A 157 7.53 4.59 -11.02
CA MET A 157 8.21 3.72 -11.99
C MET A 157 9.67 4.10 -12.27
N GLY A 158 10.06 5.35 -11.98
CA GLY A 158 11.42 5.85 -12.21
C GLY A 158 12.21 6.11 -10.93
N ARG A 159 11.57 6.05 -9.76
CA ARG A 159 12.19 6.42 -8.48
C ARG A 159 12.32 5.23 -7.54
N ALA A 160 13.00 5.49 -6.42
CA ALA A 160 13.28 4.48 -5.42
C ALA A 160 12.00 3.98 -4.73
N SER A 161 11.99 2.72 -4.32
CA SER A 161 11.08 2.22 -3.29
C SER A 161 11.84 2.06 -1.97
N TRP A 162 11.12 1.91 -0.86
CA TRP A 162 11.75 1.74 0.46
C TRP A 162 11.15 0.57 1.23
N MET A 163 12.03 -0.13 1.95
CA MET A 163 11.68 -1.00 3.06
C MET A 163 12.02 -0.27 4.36
N LEU A 164 11.06 -0.21 5.27
CA LEU A 164 11.23 0.27 6.64
C LEU A 164 10.76 -0.79 7.63
N VAL A 165 10.93 -0.52 8.91
CA VAL A 165 10.29 -1.27 9.99
C VAL A 165 9.53 -0.34 10.92
N GLY A 166 8.38 -0.79 11.41
CA GLY A 166 7.61 -0.08 12.43
C GLY A 166 8.44 0.20 13.69
N GLN A 167 8.08 1.26 14.42
CA GLN A 167 8.80 1.72 15.60
C GLN A 167 7.81 1.99 16.75
N PRO A 168 8.26 2.00 18.02
CA PRO A 168 7.37 2.23 19.17
C PRO A 168 6.55 3.52 19.06
N GLU A 169 7.13 4.60 18.53
CA GLU A 169 6.45 5.89 18.41
C GLU A 169 5.27 5.84 17.42
N SER A 170 5.26 4.89 16.47
CA SER A 170 4.12 4.67 15.59
C SER A 170 2.88 4.23 16.39
N MET A 171 3.07 3.38 17.40
CA MET A 171 1.99 2.89 18.26
C MET A 171 1.40 4.02 19.08
N GLN A 172 2.26 4.89 19.62
CA GLN A 172 1.85 5.98 20.52
C GLN A 172 1.21 7.16 19.77
N ARG A 173 1.71 7.49 18.57
CA ARG A 173 1.36 8.76 17.90
C ARG A 173 0.48 8.59 16.66
N ALA A 174 0.38 7.37 16.14
CA ALA A 174 -0.24 7.12 14.84
C ALA A 174 -1.03 5.79 14.79
N PHE A 175 -1.45 5.25 15.93
CA PHE A 175 -2.17 3.97 16.01
C PHE A 175 -1.48 2.87 15.21
N GLY A 176 -0.15 2.77 15.38
CA GLY A 176 0.69 1.82 14.68
C GLY A 176 0.66 2.01 13.17
N SER A 177 0.74 3.25 12.66
CA SER A 177 0.63 3.55 11.22
C SER A 177 1.83 4.34 10.67
N SER A 178 2.06 4.21 9.36
CA SER A 178 3.03 4.99 8.59
C SER A 178 2.51 5.30 7.19
N CYS A 179 3.32 5.97 6.36
CA CYS A 179 2.97 6.28 4.97
C CYS A 179 2.86 5.00 4.11
N HIS A 180 2.29 5.13 2.91
CA HIS A 180 2.25 4.05 1.91
C HIS A 180 3.15 4.32 0.70
N GLY A 181 3.29 5.57 0.28
CA GLY A 181 3.99 5.92 -0.94
C GLY A 181 4.25 7.41 -1.02
N ALA A 182 4.77 7.87 -2.15
CA ALA A 182 4.98 9.30 -2.41
C ALA A 182 3.69 10.13 -2.37
N GLY A 183 2.57 9.53 -2.81
CA GLY A 183 1.33 10.26 -3.05
C GLY A 183 1.40 11.13 -4.32
N ARG A 184 0.26 11.26 -5.00
CA ARG A 184 0.17 12.02 -6.25
C ARG A 184 0.14 13.53 -5.96
N VAL A 185 0.83 14.30 -6.80
CA VAL A 185 0.71 15.76 -6.89
C VAL A 185 -0.09 16.20 -8.12
N MET A 186 -0.32 15.29 -9.08
CA MET A 186 -1.13 15.53 -10.27
C MET A 186 -2.27 14.51 -10.39
N SER A 187 -3.43 14.96 -10.87
CA SER A 187 -4.46 14.04 -11.35
C SER A 187 -3.94 13.21 -12.53
N ARG A 188 -4.59 12.09 -12.85
CA ARG A 188 -4.19 11.26 -14.01
C ARG A 188 -4.25 12.04 -15.31
N THR A 189 -5.34 12.79 -15.52
CA THR A 189 -5.52 13.65 -16.69
C THR A 189 -4.44 14.74 -16.78
N ALA A 190 -4.11 15.38 -15.65
CA ALA A 190 -3.05 16.38 -15.62
C ALA A 190 -1.68 15.77 -15.92
N ALA A 191 -1.39 14.57 -15.39
CA ALA A 191 -0.16 13.85 -15.67
C ALA A 191 -0.03 13.48 -17.15
N VAL A 192 -1.09 13.00 -17.80
CA VAL A 192 -1.08 12.72 -19.24
C VAL A 192 -0.83 13.99 -20.06
N LYS A 193 -1.50 15.09 -19.72
CA LYS A 193 -1.29 16.39 -20.39
C LYS A 193 0.14 16.88 -20.20
N HIS A 194 0.69 16.75 -18.99
CA HIS A 194 2.07 17.11 -18.67
C HIS A 194 3.11 16.22 -19.36
N ALA A 195 2.77 14.98 -19.68
CA ALA A 195 3.65 14.12 -20.47
C ALA A 195 3.82 14.65 -21.91
N GLN A 196 2.84 15.40 -22.44
CA GLN A 196 2.91 16.02 -23.77
C GLN A 196 3.32 15.05 -24.90
N GLY A 197 2.91 13.78 -24.80
CA GLY A 197 3.25 12.75 -25.80
C GLY A 197 4.70 12.24 -25.74
N ARG A 198 5.50 12.65 -24.73
CA ARG A 198 6.85 12.13 -24.51
C ARG A 198 6.85 10.61 -24.34
N ARG A 199 7.95 9.98 -24.80
CA ARG A 199 8.21 8.55 -24.65
C ARG A 199 8.83 8.26 -23.30
N ILE A 200 7.98 8.21 -22.28
CA ILE A 200 8.38 7.97 -20.88
C ILE A 200 9.14 6.65 -20.72
N ASP A 201 8.86 5.65 -21.55
CA ASP A 201 9.60 4.40 -21.60
C ASP A 201 11.05 4.58 -22.07
N GLU A 202 11.30 5.44 -23.06
CA GLU A 202 12.64 5.76 -23.56
C GLU A 202 13.42 6.58 -22.51
N GLU A 203 12.76 7.52 -21.84
CA GLU A 203 13.35 8.28 -20.72
C GLU A 203 13.76 7.37 -19.54
N LEU A 204 12.95 6.35 -19.26
CA LEU A 204 13.26 5.35 -18.23
C LEU A 204 14.35 4.37 -18.71
N ALA A 205 14.35 4.00 -19.99
CA ALA A 205 15.39 3.17 -20.58
C ALA A 205 16.77 3.84 -20.53
N GLN A 206 16.85 5.16 -20.76
CA GLN A 206 18.07 5.95 -20.57
C GLN A 206 18.59 5.92 -19.13
N GLN A 207 17.71 5.67 -18.16
CA GLN A 207 18.07 5.47 -16.75
C GLN A 207 18.33 3.99 -16.41
N GLY A 208 18.37 3.10 -17.41
CA GLY A 208 18.57 1.67 -17.21
C GLY A 208 17.35 0.95 -16.62
N ILE A 209 16.15 1.48 -16.82
CA ILE A 209 14.89 0.90 -16.34
C ILE A 209 14.09 0.38 -17.54
N VAL A 210 13.94 -0.93 -17.63
CA VAL A 210 13.17 -1.56 -18.72
C VAL A 210 11.69 -1.58 -18.35
N VAL A 211 10.86 -0.94 -19.19
CA VAL A 211 9.42 -0.88 -18.94
C VAL A 211 8.65 -1.73 -19.93
N ARG A 212 7.64 -2.44 -19.43
CA ARG A 212 6.58 -3.09 -20.22
C ARG A 212 5.24 -2.61 -19.69
N CYS A 213 4.46 -1.99 -20.56
CA CYS A 213 3.14 -1.45 -20.20
C CYS A 213 2.09 -1.86 -21.22
N ARG A 214 0.84 -2.01 -20.76
CA ARG A 214 -0.30 -2.26 -21.64
C ARG A 214 -0.62 -1.09 -22.57
N SER A 215 -0.40 0.15 -22.11
CA SER A 215 -0.68 1.35 -22.90
C SER A 215 0.26 2.52 -22.57
N TRP A 216 0.58 3.31 -23.59
CA TRP A 216 1.35 4.55 -23.47
C TRP A 216 0.67 5.57 -22.54
N LYS A 217 -0.66 5.65 -22.60
CA LYS A 217 -1.46 6.51 -21.73
C LYS A 217 -1.29 6.14 -20.26
N GLY A 218 -1.40 4.85 -19.92
CA GLY A 218 -1.22 4.38 -18.55
C GLY A 218 0.19 4.66 -18.02
N LEU A 219 1.20 4.60 -18.89
CA LEU A 219 2.57 4.99 -18.54
C LEU A 219 2.67 6.50 -18.24
N ALA A 220 2.04 7.34 -19.07
CA ALA A 220 2.00 8.78 -18.87
C ALA A 220 1.22 9.20 -17.60
N GLU A 221 0.15 8.48 -17.24
CA GLU A 221 -0.60 8.71 -16.00
C GLU A 221 0.25 8.51 -14.74
N GLU A 222 1.28 7.67 -14.84
CA GLU A 222 2.10 7.19 -13.74
C GLU A 222 3.53 7.76 -13.77
N GLN A 223 3.81 8.74 -14.63
CA GLN A 223 5.14 9.32 -14.78
C GLN A 223 5.70 9.86 -13.44
N PRO A 224 7.03 9.82 -13.22
CA PRO A 224 7.63 10.26 -11.95
C PRO A 224 7.24 11.68 -11.50
N ALA A 225 7.05 12.61 -12.45
CA ALA A 225 6.64 13.98 -12.15
C ALA A 225 5.23 14.08 -11.53
N ALA A 226 4.39 13.04 -11.66
CA ALA A 226 3.04 13.02 -11.08
C ALA A 226 3.04 12.74 -9.57
N TYR A 227 4.19 12.40 -8.98
CA TYR A 227 4.35 11.97 -7.59
C TYR A 227 5.32 12.88 -6.83
N LYS A 228 5.11 13.00 -5.51
CA LYS A 228 6.11 13.61 -4.60
C LYS A 228 7.42 12.81 -4.63
N ASP A 229 8.50 13.40 -4.12
CA ASP A 229 9.71 12.62 -3.89
C ASP A 229 9.49 11.67 -2.70
N VAL A 230 9.48 10.36 -3.00
CA VAL A 230 9.34 9.30 -2.00
C VAL A 230 10.44 9.35 -0.94
N ASN A 231 11.65 9.82 -1.26
CA ASN A 231 12.73 9.93 -0.28
C ASN A 231 12.38 10.98 0.78
N GLN A 232 11.79 12.11 0.38
CA GLN A 232 11.35 13.14 1.33
C GLN A 232 10.23 12.63 2.23
N VAL A 233 9.25 11.91 1.67
CA VAL A 233 8.16 11.31 2.47
C VAL A 233 8.71 10.30 3.48
N VAL A 234 9.65 9.46 3.05
CA VAL A 234 10.32 8.46 3.91
C VAL A 234 11.21 9.12 4.97
N ASP A 235 11.88 10.21 4.65
CA ASP A 235 12.69 10.98 5.59
C ASP A 235 11.84 11.57 6.72
N VAL A 236 10.66 12.09 6.41
CA VAL A 236 9.74 12.65 7.41
C VAL A 236 9.28 11.57 8.38
N VAL A 237 8.77 10.44 7.89
CA VAL A 237 8.29 9.36 8.78
C VAL A 237 9.42 8.74 9.61
N HIS A 238 10.64 8.71 9.07
CA HIS A 238 11.82 8.25 9.77
C HIS A 238 12.21 9.18 10.91
N ARG A 239 12.31 10.48 10.64
CA ARG A 239 12.64 11.49 11.67
C ARG A 239 11.54 11.64 12.72
N ALA A 240 10.29 11.42 12.34
CA ALA A 240 9.15 11.40 13.26
C ALA A 240 9.13 10.16 14.17
N GLY A 241 10.01 9.17 13.93
CA GLY A 241 10.06 7.92 14.68
C GLY A 241 8.96 6.94 14.31
N LEU A 242 8.13 7.17 13.28
CA LEU A 242 7.01 6.29 12.96
C LEU A 242 7.46 4.99 12.26
N ALA A 243 8.55 5.05 11.49
CA ALA A 243 9.14 3.87 10.87
C ALA A 243 10.63 4.10 10.58
N LYS A 244 11.47 3.09 10.81
CA LYS A 244 12.93 3.19 10.61
C LYS A 244 13.32 2.66 9.23
N LYS A 245 14.10 3.44 8.47
CA LYS A 245 14.65 3.01 7.17
C LYS A 245 15.48 1.74 7.30
N VAL A 246 15.27 0.78 6.42
CA VAL A 246 16.04 -0.47 6.35
C VAL A 246 16.77 -0.59 5.01
N ALA A 247 16.06 -0.46 3.89
CA ALA A 247 16.65 -0.59 2.57
C ALA A 247 15.99 0.35 1.56
N ARG A 248 16.81 0.91 0.67
CA ARG A 248 16.36 1.67 -0.50
C ARG A 248 16.49 0.77 -1.73
N LEU A 249 15.42 0.64 -2.51
CA LEU A 249 15.38 -0.18 -3.70
C LEU A 249 15.33 0.71 -4.94
N ARG A 250 16.12 0.38 -5.96
CA ARG A 250 16.08 1.04 -7.26
C ARG A 250 15.40 0.10 -8.27
N PRO A 251 14.40 0.56 -9.04
CA PRO A 251 13.84 -0.25 -10.11
C PRO A 251 14.87 -0.46 -11.23
N ILE A 252 14.92 -1.66 -11.79
CA ILE A 252 15.63 -1.98 -13.05
C ILE A 252 14.66 -2.49 -14.13
N GLY A 253 13.46 -2.91 -13.71
CA GLY A 253 12.40 -3.36 -14.58
C GLY A 253 11.03 -3.05 -13.98
N VAL A 254 10.07 -2.66 -14.82
CA VAL A 254 8.70 -2.33 -14.42
C VAL A 254 7.72 -2.98 -15.38
N VAL A 255 6.79 -3.77 -14.85
CA VAL A 255 5.62 -4.29 -15.59
C VAL A 255 4.38 -3.57 -15.07
N LYS A 256 3.67 -2.88 -15.95
CA LYS A 256 2.47 -2.09 -15.61
C LYS A 256 1.27 -2.50 -16.46
N GLY A 257 0.15 -2.76 -15.78
CA GLY A 257 -1.13 -3.08 -16.40
C GLY A 257 -1.87 -1.87 -16.96
#